data_AF-A0A3L6JLN6-F1
#
_entry.id   AF-A0A3L6JLN6-F1
#
_cell.length_a   1.000
_cell.length_b   1.000
_cell.length_c   1.000
_cell.angle_alpha   90.00
_cell.angle_beta   90.00
_cell.angle_gamma   90.00
#
_symmetry.space_group_name_H-M   'P 1'
#
loop_
_entity.id
_entity.type
_entity.pdbx_description
1 polymer ?
#
loop_
_entity_poly.entity_id
_entity_poly.type
_entity_poly.pdbx_seq_one_letter_code
_entity_poly.pdbx_strand_id
1 'polypeptide(L)'
;MKGQSDNRKLDTSEGIIVQASLDIIRKAAAKVLFEFSETLVTSNGGRRKPGEDVSIGDSILFEEDIKPCPPEIVVTKVAENTWYVISTSDIPTGGYPSGADAMRAAKAEENRLRIIKEFLAKSKGVKKVEDVRNWEPDMRAEAVDVLSIINSASRKWMH
;
A
#
# COMPACT_ATOMS: atom_id res chain seq x y z
N MET A 1 9.53 38.07 7.87
CA MET A 1 9.87 37.10 6.81
C MET A 1 8.90 35.93 6.91
N LYS A 2 8.13 35.67 5.85
CA LYS A 2 7.14 34.60 5.80
C LYS A 2 7.87 33.26 5.76
N GLY A 3 7.71 32.44 6.80
CA GLY A 3 8.08 31.03 6.75
C GLY A 3 7.11 30.32 5.82
N GLN A 4 7.57 30.00 4.61
CA GLN A 4 6.88 29.05 3.74
C GLN A 4 6.74 27.75 4.52
N SER A 5 5.52 27.47 4.99
CA SER A 5 5.09 26.11 5.25
C SER A 5 5.31 25.37 3.94
N ASP A 6 6.32 24.51 3.93
CA ASP A 6 6.70 23.61 2.84
C ASP A 6 5.54 22.62 2.67
N ASN A 7 4.46 23.10 2.04
CA ASN A 7 3.27 22.36 1.69
C ASN A 7 3.63 21.49 0.49
N ARG A 8 4.64 20.62 0.67
CA ARG A 8 4.96 19.56 -0.28
C ARG A 8 3.66 18.82 -0.48
N LYS A 9 3.06 19.04 -1.66
CA LYS A 9 1.90 18.30 -2.12
C LYS A 9 2.16 16.85 -1.75
N LEU A 10 1.27 16.32 -0.90
CA LEU A 10 1.23 14.92 -0.57
C LEU A 10 1.27 14.16 -1.88
N ASP A 11 2.39 13.50 -2.18
CA ASP A 11 2.51 12.66 -3.37
C ASP A 11 1.85 11.32 -3.04
N THR A 12 0.53 11.35 -2.94
CA THR A 12 -0.34 10.20 -2.70
C THR A 12 -0.78 9.59 -4.02
N SER A 13 0.03 9.73 -5.06
CA SER A 13 -0.32 9.37 -6.43
C SER A 13 -0.32 7.85 -6.67
N GLU A 14 0.34 7.09 -5.80
CA GLU A 14 0.47 5.64 -5.92
C GLU A 14 -0.32 4.90 -4.82
N GLY A 15 -1.17 3.97 -5.25
CA GLY A 15 -2.00 3.13 -4.39
C GLY A 15 -3.50 3.38 -4.51
N ILE A 16 -4.26 2.57 -3.78
CA ILE A 16 -5.72 2.58 -3.75
C ILE A 16 -6.23 2.60 -2.30
N ILE A 17 -7.38 3.22 -2.09
CA ILE A 17 -8.18 3.08 -0.87
C ILE A 17 -9.23 2.01 -1.10
N VAL A 18 -9.32 1.06 -0.16
CA VAL A 18 -10.22 -0.09 -0.21
C VAL A 18 -11.02 -0.17 1.07
N GLN A 19 -12.34 -0.24 0.95
CA GLN A 19 -13.24 -0.59 2.05
C GLN A 19 -13.69 -2.05 1.94
N ALA A 20 -13.02 -2.93 2.67
CA ALA A 20 -13.24 -4.38 2.63
C ALA A 20 -12.71 -5.06 3.90
N SER A 21 -13.09 -6.33 4.10
CA SER A 21 -12.44 -7.16 5.11
C SER A 21 -11.02 -7.53 4.66
N LEU A 22 -10.15 -7.75 5.64
CA LEU A 22 -8.76 -8.14 5.40
C LEU A 22 -8.66 -9.45 4.59
N ASP A 23 -9.58 -10.40 4.81
CA ASP A 23 -9.58 -11.66 4.07
C ASP A 23 -9.81 -11.49 2.56
N ILE A 24 -10.57 -10.48 2.15
CA ILE A 24 -10.74 -10.17 0.73
C ILE A 24 -9.45 -9.57 0.17
N ILE A 25 -8.75 -8.75 0.95
CA ILE A 25 -7.46 -8.17 0.55
C ILE A 25 -6.38 -9.25 0.44
N ARG A 26 -6.31 -10.20 1.37
CA ARG A 26 -5.43 -11.38 1.28
C ARG A 26 -5.65 -12.15 -0.03
N LYS A 27 -6.91 -12.37 -0.41
CA LYS A 27 -7.26 -13.01 -1.69
C LYS A 27 -6.83 -12.18 -2.90
N ALA A 28 -6.83 -10.86 -2.79
CA ALA A 28 -6.36 -9.96 -3.85
C ALA A 28 -4.82 -10.02 -3.98
N ALA A 29 -4.09 -10.01 -2.87
CA ALA A 29 -2.62 -10.19 -2.86
C ALA A 29 -2.23 -11.53 -3.52
N ALA A 30 -2.94 -12.61 -3.18
CA ALA A 30 -2.75 -13.94 -3.80
C ALA A 30 -3.08 -14.02 -5.30
N LYS A 31 -3.62 -12.95 -5.93
CA LYS A 31 -3.76 -12.88 -7.40
C LYS A 31 -2.50 -12.43 -8.11
N VAL A 32 -1.61 -11.75 -7.39
CA VAL A 32 -0.44 -11.11 -7.99
C VAL A 32 0.86 -11.55 -7.35
N LEU A 33 0.79 -12.23 -6.20
CA LEU A 33 1.94 -12.82 -5.53
C LEU A 33 1.89 -14.35 -5.60
N PHE A 34 3.03 -14.97 -5.90
CA PHE A 34 3.26 -16.41 -5.86
C PHE A 34 4.14 -16.76 -4.66
N GLU A 35 3.77 -17.81 -3.90
CA GLU A 35 4.53 -18.28 -2.71
C GLU A 35 5.02 -17.11 -1.83
N PHE A 36 4.10 -16.48 -1.11
CA PHE A 36 4.38 -15.27 -0.32
C PHE A 36 4.15 -15.50 1.17
N SER A 37 4.86 -14.72 1.97
CA SER A 37 4.70 -14.65 3.42
C SER A 37 3.87 -13.43 3.83
N GLU A 38 3.15 -13.55 4.95
CA GLU A 38 2.42 -12.43 5.57
C GLU A 38 3.17 -12.01 6.85
N THR A 39 3.37 -10.70 7.04
CA THR A 39 3.94 -10.12 8.27
C THR A 39 3.14 -8.90 8.70
N LEU A 40 2.78 -8.81 9.98
CA LEU A 40 2.23 -7.58 10.55
C LEU A 40 3.38 -6.66 10.97
N VAL A 41 3.34 -5.42 10.50
CA VAL A 41 4.32 -4.37 10.79
C VAL A 41 3.59 -3.24 11.51
N THR A 42 3.92 -3.03 12.78
CA THR A 42 3.28 -1.98 13.56
C THR A 42 3.68 -0.59 13.07
N SER A 43 2.90 0.42 13.43
CA SER A 43 3.23 1.83 13.18
C SER A 43 4.62 2.22 13.69
N ASN A 44 5.10 1.57 14.76
CA ASN A 44 6.43 1.77 15.34
C ASN A 44 7.55 0.97 14.64
N GLY A 45 7.23 0.20 13.59
CA GLY A 45 8.18 -0.64 12.85
C GLY A 45 8.43 -2.03 13.46
N GLY A 46 7.72 -2.40 14.53
CA GLY A 46 7.82 -3.73 15.12
C GLY A 46 7.17 -4.78 14.23
N ARG A 47 7.77 -5.96 14.10
CA ARG A 47 7.19 -7.08 13.33
C ARG A 47 6.47 -8.05 14.27
N ARG A 48 5.28 -8.50 13.86
CA ARG A 48 4.41 -9.41 14.60
C ARG A 48 3.88 -10.51 13.69
N LYS A 49 3.30 -11.56 14.29
CA LYS A 49 2.79 -12.69 13.52
C LYS A 49 1.45 -12.34 12.84
N PRO A 50 1.13 -12.98 11.71
CA PRO A 50 -0.20 -12.93 11.12
C PRO A 50 -1.29 -13.34 12.10
N GLY A 51 -2.46 -12.72 12.00
CA GLY A 51 -3.64 -13.06 12.80
C GLY A 51 -3.77 -12.32 14.13
N GLU A 52 -2.80 -11.49 14.49
CA GLU A 52 -2.96 -10.52 15.57
C GLU A 52 -3.87 -9.35 15.16
N ASP A 53 -4.44 -8.65 16.15
CA ASP A 53 -5.28 -7.49 15.91
C ASP A 53 -4.49 -6.36 15.24
N VAL A 54 -5.04 -5.85 14.14
CA VAL A 54 -4.44 -4.79 13.33
C VAL A 54 -5.00 -3.45 13.77
N SER A 55 -4.15 -2.59 14.33
CA SER A 55 -4.53 -1.24 14.74
C SER A 55 -4.45 -0.25 13.58
N ILE A 56 -5.11 0.89 13.72
CA ILE A 56 -4.97 2.00 12.75
C ILE A 56 -3.50 2.43 12.73
N GLY A 57 -2.94 2.58 11.53
CA GLY A 57 -1.53 2.89 11.29
C GLY A 57 -0.62 1.66 11.15
N ASP A 58 -1.08 0.47 11.52
CA ASP A 58 -0.34 -0.77 11.27
C ASP A 58 -0.46 -1.18 9.80
N SER A 59 0.59 -1.83 9.28
CA SER A 59 0.67 -2.35 7.92
C SER A 59 0.77 -3.86 7.92
N ILE A 60 0.15 -4.51 6.95
CA ILE A 60 0.38 -5.92 6.64
C ILE A 60 1.21 -5.96 5.37
N LEU A 61 2.35 -6.64 5.45
CA LEU A 61 3.26 -6.86 4.35
C LEU A 61 3.03 -8.27 3.81
N PHE A 62 2.72 -8.36 2.51
CA PHE A 62 2.76 -9.60 1.74
C PHE A 62 3.99 -9.56 0.84
N GLU A 63 5.00 -10.37 1.14
CA GLU A 63 6.30 -10.41 0.44
C GLU A 63 6.43 -11.76 -0.27
N GLU A 64 6.67 -11.77 -1.59
CA GLU A 64 7.01 -13.01 -2.31
C GLU A 64 8.34 -13.60 -1.83
N ASP A 65 8.43 -14.93 -1.78
CA ASP A 65 9.64 -15.65 -1.38
C ASP A 65 10.67 -15.74 -2.54
N ILE A 66 10.92 -14.61 -3.22
CA ILE A 66 11.90 -14.46 -4.30
C ILE A 66 12.95 -13.40 -3.95
N LYS A 67 14.21 -13.63 -4.34
CA LYS A 67 15.34 -12.73 -4.09
C LYS A 67 16.03 -12.38 -5.42
N PRO A 68 16.68 -11.22 -5.54
CA PRO A 68 17.03 -10.26 -4.48
C PRO A 68 15.99 -9.16 -4.20
N CYS A 69 15.01 -8.95 -5.08
CA CYS A 69 14.06 -7.82 -5.02
C CYS A 69 12.63 -8.36 -5.07
N PRO A 70 12.08 -8.81 -3.93
CA PRO A 70 10.76 -9.42 -3.90
C PRO A 70 9.68 -8.40 -4.26
N PRO A 71 8.69 -8.79 -5.07
CA PRO A 71 7.42 -8.11 -5.14
C PRO A 71 6.71 -8.09 -3.78
N GLU A 72 6.26 -6.90 -3.39
CA GLU A 72 5.54 -6.68 -2.13
C GLU A 72 4.18 -6.04 -2.38
N ILE A 73 3.19 -6.46 -1.61
CA ILE A 73 1.91 -5.76 -1.44
C ILE A 73 1.81 -5.30 0.01
N VAL A 74 1.70 -3.99 0.21
CA VAL A 74 1.59 -3.40 1.55
C VAL A 74 0.18 -2.88 1.75
N VAL A 75 -0.42 -3.24 2.88
CA VAL A 75 -1.79 -2.90 3.24
C VAL A 75 -1.80 -2.20 4.59
N THR A 76 -1.99 -0.90 4.61
CA THR A 76 -2.01 -0.10 5.85
C THR A 76 -3.43 0.20 6.28
N LYS A 77 -3.74 -0.06 7.55
CA LYS A 77 -5.06 0.24 8.11
C LYS A 77 -5.18 1.75 8.36
N VAL A 78 -6.12 2.39 7.69
CA VAL A 78 -6.31 3.85 7.80
C VAL A 78 -7.57 4.22 8.58
N ALA A 79 -8.58 3.36 8.58
CA ALA A 79 -9.77 3.49 9.41
C ALA A 79 -10.43 2.11 9.63
N GLU A 80 -11.60 2.07 10.27
CA GLU A 80 -12.36 0.84 10.40
C GLU A 80 -12.71 0.27 9.02
N ASN A 81 -12.31 -0.99 8.77
CA ASN A 81 -12.49 -1.69 7.50
C ASN A 81 -11.98 -0.93 6.25
N THR A 82 -11.11 0.07 6.43
CA THR A 82 -10.59 0.91 5.35
C THR A 82 -9.08 0.82 5.32
N TRP A 83 -8.55 0.55 4.13
CA TRP A 83 -7.16 0.20 3.92
C TRP A 83 -6.56 1.01 2.79
N TYR A 84 -5.32 1.44 2.98
CA TYR A 84 -4.46 1.93 1.92
C TYR A 84 -3.61 0.77 1.39
N VAL A 85 -3.67 0.53 0.08
CA VAL A 85 -2.95 -0.57 -0.56
C VAL A 85 -2.00 -0.03 -1.61
N ILE A 86 -0.75 -0.49 -1.55
CA ILE A 86 0.28 -0.22 -2.55
C ILE A 86 0.94 -1.52 -3.00
N SER A 87 1.49 -1.46 -4.21
CA SER A 87 2.39 -2.46 -4.75
C SER A 87 3.77 -1.84 -4.80
N THR A 88 4.78 -2.53 -4.26
CA THR A 88 6.17 -2.07 -4.30
C THR A 88 7.11 -3.26 -4.49
N SER A 89 8.40 -2.99 -4.59
CA SER A 89 9.49 -3.96 -4.60
C SER A 89 10.77 -3.28 -4.15
N ASP A 90 11.63 -4.02 -3.46
CA ASP A 90 12.93 -3.50 -3.04
C ASP A 90 13.78 -3.10 -4.26
N ILE A 91 14.44 -1.94 -4.18
CA ILE A 91 15.40 -1.53 -5.20
C ILE A 91 16.69 -2.34 -5.03
N PRO A 92 17.28 -2.89 -6.12
CA PRO A 92 18.55 -3.61 -6.03
C PRO A 92 19.63 -2.79 -5.35
N THR A 93 20.48 -3.44 -4.54
CA THR A 93 21.65 -2.78 -3.94
C THR A 93 22.59 -2.27 -5.04
N GLY A 94 22.65 -0.95 -5.23
CA GLY A 94 23.38 -0.29 -6.34
C GLY A 94 22.48 0.36 -7.41
N GLY A 95 21.15 0.21 -7.27
CA GLY A 95 20.16 0.76 -8.20
C GLY A 95 19.88 -0.14 -9.40
N TYR A 96 18.96 0.29 -10.25
CA TYR A 96 18.66 -0.40 -11.50
C TYR A 96 19.83 -0.26 -12.48
N PRO A 97 20.26 -1.34 -13.17
CA PRO A 97 21.37 -1.29 -14.14
C PRO A 97 21.13 -0.31 -15.30
N SER A 98 19.87 -0.06 -15.66
CA SER A 98 19.47 0.88 -16.70
C SER A 98 18.11 1.50 -16.42
N GLY A 99 17.81 2.63 -17.09
CA GLY A 99 16.46 3.20 -17.07
C GLY A 99 15.39 2.26 -17.61
N ALA A 100 15.75 1.33 -18.52
CA ALA A 100 14.82 0.33 -19.04
C ALA A 100 14.48 -0.77 -18.02
N ASP A 101 15.39 -1.07 -17.09
CA ASP A 101 15.12 -1.97 -15.97
C ASP A 101 14.21 -1.28 -14.94
N ALA A 102 14.51 -0.01 -14.61
CA ALA A 102 13.68 0.80 -13.72
C ALA A 102 12.23 0.94 -14.24
N MET A 103 12.06 1.24 -15.54
CA MET A 103 10.72 1.32 -16.16
C MET A 103 9.99 -0.03 -16.16
N ARG A 104 10.71 -1.15 -16.30
CA ARG A 104 10.10 -2.48 -16.25
C ARG A 104 9.61 -2.81 -14.84
N ALA A 105 10.37 -2.47 -13.81
CA ALA A 105 9.97 -2.64 -12.42
C ALA A 105 8.72 -1.80 -12.09
N ALA A 106 8.75 -0.51 -12.42
CA ALA A 106 7.60 0.39 -12.21
C ALA A 106 6.34 -0.10 -12.94
N LYS A 107 6.48 -0.57 -14.20
CA LYS A 107 5.36 -1.14 -14.96
C LYS A 107 4.83 -2.44 -14.35
N ALA A 108 5.70 -3.25 -13.76
CA ALA A 108 5.29 -4.47 -13.07
C ALA A 108 4.49 -4.13 -11.79
N GLU A 109 4.91 -3.13 -11.02
CA GLU A 109 4.17 -2.59 -9.87
C GLU A 109 2.80 -2.06 -10.25
N GLU A 110 2.74 -1.21 -11.29
CA GLU A 110 1.47 -0.68 -11.81
C GLU A 110 0.52 -1.82 -12.24
N ASN A 111 1.06 -2.83 -12.92
CA ASN A 111 0.26 -3.97 -13.37
C ASN A 111 -0.27 -4.82 -12.21
N ARG A 112 0.54 -5.06 -11.16
CA ARG A 112 0.09 -5.75 -9.95
C ARG A 112 -1.03 -4.98 -9.26
N LEU A 113 -0.85 -3.68 -9.05
CA LEU A 113 -1.88 -2.84 -8.43
C LEU A 113 -3.17 -2.80 -9.27
N ARG A 114 -3.06 -2.75 -10.60
CA ARG A 114 -4.22 -2.84 -11.51
C ARG A 114 -4.99 -4.15 -11.34
N ILE A 115 -4.30 -5.29 -11.30
CA ILE A 115 -4.94 -6.60 -11.12
C ILE A 115 -5.65 -6.68 -9.76
N ILE A 116 -5.00 -6.19 -8.69
CA ILE A 116 -5.61 -6.10 -7.35
C ILE A 116 -6.89 -5.27 -7.40
N LYS A 117 -6.81 -4.06 -7.99
CA LYS A 117 -7.94 -3.13 -8.11
C LYS A 117 -9.12 -3.77 -8.85
N GLU A 118 -8.84 -4.41 -9.99
CA GLU A 118 -9.87 -5.09 -10.80
C GLU A 118 -10.51 -6.27 -10.07
N PHE A 119 -9.72 -7.04 -9.31
CA PHE A 119 -10.24 -8.14 -8.51
C PHE A 119 -11.13 -7.63 -7.37
N LEU A 120 -10.68 -6.61 -6.63
CA LEU A 120 -11.42 -6.03 -5.53
C LEU A 120 -12.74 -5.39 -6.00
N ALA A 121 -12.71 -4.67 -7.12
CA ALA A 121 -13.90 -4.03 -7.69
C ALA A 121 -15.00 -5.03 -8.08
N LYS A 122 -14.65 -6.29 -8.34
CA LYS A 122 -15.58 -7.38 -8.70
C LYS A 122 -15.94 -8.28 -7.53
N SER A 123 -15.30 -8.11 -6.37
CA SER A 123 -15.44 -9.01 -5.23
C SER A 123 -16.66 -8.66 -4.38
N LYS A 124 -17.47 -9.67 -4.04
CA LYS A 124 -18.58 -9.49 -3.10
C LYS A 124 -18.06 -9.08 -1.72
N GLY A 125 -18.71 -8.10 -1.10
CA GLY A 125 -18.34 -7.58 0.23
C GLY A 125 -17.35 -6.41 0.22
N VAL A 126 -16.88 -5.99 -0.96
CA VAL A 126 -16.12 -4.74 -1.11
C VAL A 126 -17.08 -3.57 -1.29
N LYS A 127 -16.97 -2.56 -0.43
CA LYS A 127 -17.84 -1.37 -0.47
C LYS A 127 -17.30 -0.28 -1.38
N LYS A 128 -15.99 -0.08 -1.40
CA LYS A 128 -15.32 1.02 -2.11
C LYS A 128 -13.92 0.60 -2.55
N VAL A 129 -13.55 0.98 -3.78
CA VAL A 129 -12.18 0.86 -4.32
C VAL A 129 -11.91 2.10 -5.17
N GLU A 130 -10.98 2.95 -4.74
CA GLU A 130 -10.65 4.20 -5.44
C GLU A 130 -9.14 4.43 -5.45
N ASP A 131 -8.64 5.09 -6.49
CA ASP A 131 -7.26 5.58 -6.47
C ASP A 131 -7.12 6.66 -5.41
N VAL A 132 -6.02 6.65 -4.64
CA VAL A 132 -5.86 7.62 -3.54
C VAL A 132 -5.92 9.06 -4.03
N ARG A 133 -5.37 9.35 -5.21
CA ARG A 133 -5.44 10.68 -5.86
C ARG A 133 -6.86 11.19 -6.13
N ASN A 134 -7.84 10.28 -6.23
CA ASN A 134 -9.24 10.57 -6.53
C ASN A 134 -10.13 10.41 -5.29
N TRP A 135 -9.56 9.97 -4.17
CA TRP A 135 -10.31 9.65 -2.97
C TRP A 135 -10.58 10.91 -2.16
N GLU A 136 -11.86 11.17 -1.89
CA GLU A 136 -12.28 12.25 -1.00
C GLU A 136 -12.76 11.66 0.35
N PRO A 137 -12.20 12.11 1.48
CA PRO A 137 -12.67 11.69 2.80
C PRO A 137 -14.03 12.31 3.14
N ASP A 138 -14.95 11.48 3.63
CA ASP A 138 -16.33 11.88 3.95
C ASP A 138 -16.41 12.91 5.09
N MET A 139 -15.48 12.83 6.06
CA MET A 139 -15.40 13.74 7.21
C MET A 139 -14.04 14.45 7.28
N ARG A 140 -14.06 15.79 7.31
CA ARG A 140 -12.84 16.62 7.35
C ARG A 140 -11.95 16.37 8.57
N ALA A 141 -12.52 15.98 9.71
CA ALA A 141 -11.76 15.70 10.93
C ALA A 141 -10.92 14.42 10.80
N GLU A 142 -11.50 13.36 10.23
CA GLU A 142 -10.82 12.08 10.00
C GLU A 142 -9.88 12.13 8.78
N ALA A 143 -10.16 13.03 7.84
CA ALA A 143 -9.35 13.25 6.64
C ALA A 143 -7.87 13.52 6.98
N VAL A 144 -7.59 14.35 7.98
CA VAL A 144 -6.22 14.76 8.32
C VAL A 144 -5.43 13.56 8.86
N ASP A 145 -6.03 12.78 9.75
CA ASP A 145 -5.39 11.61 10.34
C ASP A 145 -5.17 10.51 9.29
N VAL A 146 -6.18 10.23 8.46
CA VAL A 146 -6.06 9.25 7.37
C VAL A 146 -4.99 9.66 6.36
N LEU A 147 -4.98 10.92 5.91
CA LEU A 147 -3.97 11.42 4.98
C LEU A 147 -2.57 11.41 5.60
N SER A 148 -2.44 11.67 6.90
CA SER A 148 -1.18 11.56 7.64
C SER A 148 -0.65 10.11 7.65
N ILE A 149 -1.53 9.13 7.88
CA ILE A 149 -1.17 7.71 7.84
C ILE A 149 -0.75 7.30 6.43
N ILE A 150 -1.52 7.67 5.40
CA ILE A 150 -1.20 7.36 4.00
C ILE A 150 0.17 7.94 3.63
N ASN A 151 0.42 9.20 3.97
CA ASN A 151 1.72 9.86 3.71
C ASN A 151 2.87 9.15 4.44
N SER A 152 2.66 8.77 5.70
CA SER A 152 3.66 8.07 6.49
C SER A 152 3.95 6.69 5.91
N ALA A 153 2.92 5.97 5.45
CA ALA A 153 3.07 4.68 4.79
C ALA A 153 3.77 4.81 3.43
N SER A 154 3.33 5.73 2.57
CA SER A 154 3.95 6.00 1.27
C SER A 154 5.45 6.29 1.42
N ARG A 155 5.86 7.17 2.35
CA ARG A 155 7.28 7.45 2.59
C ARG A 155 8.09 6.28 3.13
N LYS A 156 7.44 5.37 3.86
CA LYS A 156 8.10 4.22 4.48
C LYS A 156 8.36 3.11 3.47
N TRP A 157 7.44 2.93 2.53
CA TRP A 157 7.37 1.75 1.67
C TRP A 157 7.63 2.03 0.19
N MET A 158 7.55 3.29 -0.25
CA MET A 158 7.99 3.67 -1.59
C MET A 158 9.48 3.99 -1.54
N HIS A 159 10.27 3.22 -2.29
CA HIS A 159 11.72 3.29 -2.34
C HIS A 159 12.22 3.99 -3.61
#